data_AF-A0A0C9ZY82-F1
#
_entry.id   AF-A0A0C9ZY82-F1
#
_cell.length_a   1.000
_cell.length_b   1.000
_cell.length_c   1.000
_cell.angle_alpha   90.00
_cell.angle_beta   90.00
_cell.angle_gamma   90.00
#
_symmetry.space_group_name_H-M   'P 1'
#
loop_
_entity.id
_entity.type
_entity.pdbx_description
1 polymer ?
#
loop_
_entity_poly.entity_id
_entity_poly.type
_entity_poly.pdbx_seq_one_letter_code
_entity_poly.pdbx_strand_id
1 'polypeptide(L)'
;RFTHQGNAKDLDEAIVLDREALTLRSVGQTARSASLANLALRLSARFDHQGNPEDLDEAIAFHREALALCPVGHTYRPKSLCYLSARLFTRFNHHAEDLDEAIAL
;
A
#
# COMPACT_ATOMS: atom_id res chain seq x y z
N ARG A 1 -0.25 -23.86 -15.47
CA ARG A 1 -0.71 -22.50 -15.84
C ARG A 1 -1.43 -21.92 -14.63
N PHE A 2 -0.66 -21.34 -13.71
CA PHE A 2 -1.20 -20.54 -12.61
C PHE A 2 -1.51 -19.18 -13.23
N THR A 3 -2.77 -18.97 -13.61
CA THR A 3 -3.19 -17.84 -14.44
C THR A 3 -3.18 -16.57 -13.60
N HIS A 4 -2.75 -15.43 -14.17
CA HIS A 4 -2.72 -14.12 -13.51
C HIS A 4 -4.05 -13.76 -12.78
N GLN A 5 -5.18 -14.30 -13.24
CA GLN A 5 -6.49 -14.15 -12.60
C GLN A 5 -6.62 -14.84 -11.23
N GLY A 6 -5.95 -15.98 -11.00
CA GLY A 6 -5.90 -16.62 -9.68
C GLY A 6 -5.22 -15.72 -8.66
N ASN A 7 -4.06 -15.15 -9.04
CA ASN A 7 -3.31 -14.24 -8.19
C ASN A 7 -4.07 -12.95 -7.85
N ALA A 8 -4.89 -12.42 -8.78
CA ALA A 8 -5.67 -11.22 -8.54
C ALA A 8 -6.79 -11.43 -7.51
N LYS A 9 -7.53 -12.54 -7.61
CA LYS A 9 -8.58 -12.87 -6.63
C LYS A 9 -8.00 -13.16 -5.25
N ASP A 10 -6.91 -13.92 -5.20
CA ASP A 10 -6.22 -14.23 -3.94
C ASP A 10 -5.70 -12.94 -3.27
N LEU A 11 -5.23 -11.97 -4.08
CA LEU A 11 -4.80 -10.66 -3.59
C LEU A 11 -5.96 -9.83 -3.04
N ASP A 12 -7.10 -9.80 -3.75
CA ASP A 12 -8.30 -9.11 -3.30
C ASP A 12 -8.84 -9.71 -1.99
N GLU A 13 -8.89 -11.04 -1.89
CA GLU A 13 -9.28 -11.73 -0.66
C GLU A 13 -8.31 -11.41 0.49
N ALA A 14 -7.01 -11.40 0.24
CA ALA A 14 -6.01 -11.03 1.24
C ALA A 14 -6.17 -9.58 1.73
N ILE A 15 -6.54 -8.64 0.85
CA ILE A 15 -6.82 -7.24 1.20
C ILE A 15 -8.05 -7.16 2.12
N VAL A 16 -9.12 -7.90 1.81
CA VAL A 16 -10.34 -7.93 2.64
C VAL A 16 -10.03 -8.47 4.03
N LEU A 17 -9.31 -9.59 4.13
CA LEU A 17 -8.93 -10.20 5.40
C LEU A 17 -8.00 -9.30 6.23
N ASP A 18 -7.05 -8.62 5.59
CA ASP A 18 -6.17 -7.67 6.27
C ASP A 18 -6.94 -6.47 6.82
N ARG A 19 -7.93 -5.95 6.08
CA ARG A 19 -8.82 -4.87 6.55
C ARG A 19 -9.62 -5.33 7.76
N GLU A 20 -10.24 -6.50 7.71
CA GLU A 20 -10.96 -7.06 8.85
C GLU A 20 -10.04 -7.22 10.07
N ALA A 21 -8.87 -7.83 9.88
CA ALA A 21 -7.87 -7.98 10.94
C ALA A 21 -7.43 -6.63 11.54
N LEU A 22 -7.35 -5.57 10.73
CA LEU A 22 -7.00 -4.23 11.19
C LEU A 22 -8.10 -3.60 12.06
N THR A 23 -9.38 -3.89 11.78
CA THR A 23 -10.50 -3.42 12.63
C THR A 23 -10.50 -4.09 14.01
N LEU A 24 -10.02 -5.34 14.08
CA LEU A 24 -9.95 -6.12 15.32
C LEU A 24 -8.75 -5.75 16.21
N ARG A 25 -7.75 -5.03 15.67
CA ARG A 25 -6.53 -4.63 16.41
C ARG A 25 -6.68 -3.25 17.01
N SER A 26 -6.66 -3.14 18.34
CA SER A 26 -6.69 -1.85 19.03
C SER A 26 -5.46 -0.99 18.70
N VAL A 27 -5.67 0.33 18.58
CA VAL A 27 -4.60 1.33 18.45
C VAL A 27 -3.76 1.29 19.72
N GLY A 28 -2.59 0.65 19.66
CA GLY A 28 -1.73 0.41 20.84
C GLY A 28 -1.08 -0.96 20.86
N GLN A 29 -1.57 -1.92 20.06
CA GLN A 29 -0.87 -3.18 19.86
C GLN A 29 0.35 -2.98 18.97
N THR A 30 1.53 -3.43 19.43
CA THR A 30 2.81 -3.38 18.69
C THR A 30 2.69 -3.94 17.26
N ALA A 31 1.74 -4.84 17.02
CA ALA A 31 1.50 -5.46 15.73
C ALA A 31 0.64 -4.63 14.75
N ARG A 32 0.05 -3.50 15.17
CA ARG A 32 -0.81 -2.67 14.31
C ARG A 32 -0.02 -2.03 13.17
N SER A 33 1.18 -1.50 13.45
CA SER A 33 2.06 -0.90 12.45
C SER A 33 2.46 -1.89 11.35
N ALA A 34 2.76 -3.13 11.72
CA ALA A 34 3.08 -4.20 10.78
C ALA A 34 1.87 -4.58 9.90
N SER A 35 0.67 -4.65 10.48
CA SER A 35 -0.56 -4.90 9.70
C SER A 35 -0.84 -3.81 8.69
N LEU A 36 -0.76 -2.54 9.11
CA LEU A 36 -0.97 -1.40 8.23
C LEU A 36 -0.02 -1.44 7.02
N ALA A 37 1.26 -1.70 7.27
CA ALA A 37 2.24 -1.77 6.20
C ALA A 37 2.07 -3.01 5.30
N ASN A 38 1.64 -4.14 5.84
CA ASN A 38 1.33 -5.32 5.04
C ASN A 38 0.11 -5.13 4.14
N LEU A 39 -0.92 -4.43 4.63
CA LEU A 39 -2.08 -4.04 3.83
C LEU A 39 -1.67 -3.05 2.73
N ALA A 40 -0.86 -2.05 3.08
CA ALA A 40 -0.30 -1.10 2.11
C ALA A 40 0.50 -1.77 0.99
N LEU A 41 1.28 -2.81 1.31
CA LEU A 41 2.02 -3.60 0.32
C LEU A 41 1.09 -4.37 -0.63
N ARG A 42 -0.04 -4.89 -0.15
CA ARG A 42 -1.01 -5.59 -0.99
C ARG A 42 -1.77 -4.64 -1.91
N LEU A 43 -2.19 -3.48 -1.40
CA LEU A 43 -2.78 -2.42 -2.21
C LEU A 43 -1.81 -1.93 -3.28
N SER A 44 -0.53 -1.77 -2.93
CA SER A 44 0.54 -1.45 -3.86
C SER A 44 0.67 -2.48 -4.98
N ALA A 45 0.65 -3.77 -4.64
CA ALA A 45 0.71 -4.86 -5.63
C ALA A 45 -0.54 -4.88 -6.52
N ARG A 46 -1.71 -4.52 -5.98
CA ARG A 46 -2.96 -4.43 -6.76
C ARG A 46 -2.91 -3.26 -7.73
N PHE A 47 -2.42 -2.10 -7.30
CA PHE A 47 -2.13 -0.97 -8.19
C PHE A 47 -1.17 -1.39 -9.31
N ASP A 48 -0.05 -2.04 -8.98
CA ASP A 48 0.93 -2.47 -9.99
C ASP A 48 0.31 -3.47 -11.02
N HIS A 49 -0.76 -4.18 -10.65
CA HIS A 49 -1.46 -5.11 -11.54
C HIS A 49 -2.64 -4.50 -12.31
N GLN A 50 -3.41 -3.60 -11.68
CA GLN A 50 -4.71 -3.12 -12.19
C GLN A 50 -4.71 -1.62 -12.53
N GLY A 51 -3.68 -0.88 -12.12
CA GLY A 51 -3.56 0.56 -12.36
C GLY A 51 -4.55 1.43 -11.59
N ASN A 52 -5.22 0.92 -10.54
CA ASN A 52 -6.21 1.69 -9.80
C ASN A 52 -5.55 2.73 -8.86
N PRO A 53 -5.58 4.04 -9.14
CA PRO A 53 -4.89 5.05 -8.35
C PRO A 53 -5.38 5.13 -6.89
N GLU A 54 -6.64 4.74 -6.62
CA GLU A 54 -7.18 4.70 -5.25
C GLU A 54 -6.40 3.75 -4.35
N ASP A 55 -5.93 2.61 -4.90
CA ASP A 55 -5.13 1.65 -4.16
C ASP A 55 -3.76 2.22 -3.78
N LEU A 56 -3.17 3.00 -4.68
CA LEU A 56 -1.89 3.65 -4.43
C LEU A 56 -2.01 4.73 -3.34
N ASP A 57 -3.07 5.52 -3.39
CA ASP A 57 -3.34 6.55 -2.37
C ASP A 57 -3.62 5.94 -1.00
N GLU A 58 -4.42 4.86 -0.94
CA GLU A 58 -4.69 4.15 0.30
C GLU A 58 -3.41 3.49 0.87
N ALA A 59 -2.57 2.89 0.02
CA ALA A 59 -1.28 2.36 0.44
C ALA A 59 -0.37 3.43 1.06
N ILE A 60 -0.32 4.63 0.46
CA ILE A 60 0.43 5.78 1.01
C ILE A 60 -0.13 6.19 2.38
N ALA A 61 -1.45 6.25 2.54
CA ALA A 61 -2.09 6.58 3.81
C ALA A 61 -1.72 5.59 4.91
N PHE A 62 -1.80 4.28 4.63
CA PHE A 62 -1.43 3.26 5.62
C PHE A 62 0.05 3.22 5.95
N HIS A 63 0.96 3.47 4.99
CA HIS A 63 2.38 3.60 5.30
C HIS A 63 2.66 4.82 6.21
N ARG A 64 1.92 5.92 6.05
CA ARG A 64 2.01 7.07 6.96
C ARG A 64 1.49 6.74 8.37
N GLU A 65 0.35 6.05 8.48
CA GLU A 65 -0.16 5.60 9.78
C GLU A 65 0.82 4.65 10.47
N ALA A 66 1.34 3.65 9.74
CA ALA A 66 2.35 2.72 10.26
C ALA A 66 3.61 3.46 10.77
N LEU A 67 4.05 4.49 10.06
CA LEU A 67 5.19 5.32 10.43
C LEU A 67 4.91 6.15 11.69
N ALA A 68 3.70 6.67 11.84
CA ALA A 68 3.28 7.43 13.02
C ALA A 68 3.29 6.56 14.30
N LEU A 69 3.02 5.25 14.15
CA LEU A 69 3.08 4.28 15.24
C LEU A 69 4.51 3.78 15.55
N CYS A 70 5.50 4.10 14.71
CA CYS A 70 6.87 3.60 14.84
C CYS A 70 7.83 4.75 15.21
N PRO A 71 8.14 4.98 16.50
CA PRO A 71 9.09 6.03 16.89
C PRO A 71 10.51 5.77 16.35
N VAL A 72 11.37 6.78 16.42
CA VAL A 72 12.80 6.64 16.04
C VAL A 72 13.44 5.51 16.86
N GLY A 73 14.15 4.61 16.17
CA GLY A 73 14.72 3.39 16.76
C GLY A 73 13.82 2.15 16.68
N HIS A 74 12.54 2.29 16.29
CA HIS A 74 11.67 1.14 16.06
C HIS A 74 12.12 0.34 14.84
N THR A 75 12.22 -0.99 14.97
CA THR A 75 12.74 -1.92 13.95
C THR A 75 12.00 -1.85 12.61
N TYR A 76 10.72 -1.48 12.64
CA TYR A 76 9.87 -1.41 11.45
C TYR A 76 9.88 -0.03 10.75
N ARG A 77 10.44 1.01 11.40
CA ARG A 77 10.44 2.38 10.88
C ARG A 77 11.19 2.51 9.53
N PRO A 78 12.39 1.92 9.33
CA PRO A 78 13.11 2.06 8.06
C PRO A 78 12.34 1.46 6.87
N LYS A 79 11.68 0.31 7.06
CA LYS A 79 10.88 -0.32 6.01
C LYS A 79 9.71 0.56 5.59
N SER A 80 8.98 1.11 6.56
CA SER A 80 7.85 2.01 6.28
C SER A 80 8.28 3.26 5.51
N LEU A 81 9.46 3.82 5.81
CA LEU A 81 10.02 4.95 5.09
C LEU A 81 10.39 4.61 3.63
N CYS A 82 11.07 3.47 3.40
CA CYS A 82 11.41 3.04 2.04
C CYS A 82 10.19 2.76 1.18
N TYR A 83 9.15 2.13 1.74
CA TYR A 83 7.93 1.88 0.97
C TYR A 83 7.17 3.16 0.69
N LEU A 84 7.06 4.06 1.67
CA LEU A 84 6.43 5.35 1.47
C LEU A 84 7.14 6.18 0.39
N SER A 85 8.48 6.23 0.42
CA SER A 85 9.23 6.96 -0.60
C SER A 85 9.03 6.37 -2.00
N ALA A 86 9.06 5.05 -2.13
CA ALA A 86 8.81 4.36 -3.39
C ALA A 86 7.41 4.65 -3.93
N ARG A 87 6.37 4.58 -3.09
CA ARG A 87 4.99 4.83 -3.53
C ARG A 87 4.73 6.29 -3.90
N LEU A 88 5.33 7.24 -3.18
CA LEU A 88 5.26 8.66 -3.55
C LEU A 88 5.94 8.93 -4.90
N PHE A 89 7.07 8.26 -5.18
CA PHE A 89 7.74 8.36 -6.47
C PHE A 89 6.88 7.76 -7.61
N THR A 90 6.30 6.57 -7.39
CA THR A 90 5.37 5.97 -8.34
C THR A 90 4.19 6.90 -8.66
N ARG A 91 3.58 7.50 -7.63
CA ARG A 91 2.45 8.43 -7.82
C ARG A 91 2.84 9.68 -8.60
N PHE A 92 4.04 10.22 -8.35
CA PHE A 92 4.56 11.37 -9.11
C PHE A 92 4.69 11.04 -10.59
N ASN A 93 5.27 9.88 -10.92
CA ASN A 93 5.44 9.47 -12.32
C ASN A 93 4.10 9.18 -13.01
N HIS A 94 3.17 8.49 -12.32
CA HIS A 94 1.84 8.23 -12.90
C HIS A 94 1.11 9.53 -13.25
N HIS A 95 1.14 10.53 -12.36
CA HIS A 95 0.55 11.83 -12.68
C HIS A 95 1.26 12.55 -13.84
N ALA A 96 2.59 12.41 -13.96
CA ALA A 96 3.33 12.98 -15.08
C ALA A 96 2.94 12.32 -16.41
N GLU A 97 2.78 10.99 -16.42
CA GLU A 97 2.30 10.21 -17.57
C GLU A 97 0.88 10.62 -17.96
N ASP A 98 -0.04 10.76 -16.99
CA ASP A 98 -1.41 11.23 -17.23
C ASP A 98 -1.45 12.63 -17.88
N LEU A 99 -0.55 13.53 -17.43
CA LEU A 99 -0.42 14.88 -17.97
C LEU A 99 0.14 14.87 -19.41
N ASP A 100 1.16 14.05 -19.66
CA ASP A 100 1.77 13.91 -20.99
C ASP A 100 0.75 13.29 -21.98
N GLU A 101 -0.07 12.31 -21.56
CA GLU A 101 -1.16 11.75 -22.37
C GLU A 101 -2.25 12.79 -22.65
N ALA A 102 -2.65 13.58 -21.65
CA ALA A 102 -3.66 14.62 -21.83
C ALA A 102 -3.23 15.75 -22.77
N ILE A 103 -1.93 16.04 -22.89
CA ILE A 103 -1.38 17.04 -23.81
C ILE A 103 -1.23 16.48 -25.23
N ALA A 104 -1.08 15.15 -25.37
CA ALA A 104 -0.90 14.48 -26.66
C ALA A 104 -2.22 14.23 -27.43
N LEU A 105 -3.38 14.41 -26.81
CA LEU A 105 -4.73 14.28 -27.39
C LEU A 105 -5.26 15.61 -27.94
#